data_AF-A0A7J8SFN4-F1
#
_entry.id   AF-A0A7J8SFN4-F1
#
_cell.length_a   1.000
_cell.length_b   1.000
_cell.length_c   1.000
_cell.angle_alpha   90.00
_cell.angle_beta   90.00
_cell.angle_gamma   90.00
#
_symmetry.space_group_name_H-M   'P 1'
#
loop_
_entity.id
_entity.type
_entity.pdbx_description
1 polymer ?
#
loop_
_entity_poly.entity_id
_entity_poly.type
_entity_poly.pdbx_seq_one_letter_code
_entity_poly.pdbx_strand_id
1 'polypeptide(L)' 'MVPENDEEALLKVVMNQPVSVVLEGHGRDFQFYNGRVFTGDCGNSLSHAVTIVGYGTSEKGLNYWLIKNS' A
#
# COMPACT_ATOMS: atom_id res chain seq x y z
N MET A 1 10.08 -13.13 -7.28
CA MET A 1 9.00 -12.50 -8.07
C MET A 1 7.72 -12.62 -7.26
N VAL A 2 6.91 -11.58 -7.19
CA VAL A 2 5.61 -11.60 -6.51
C VAL A 2 4.54 -11.90 -7.58
N PRO A 3 3.70 -12.94 -7.43
CA PRO A 3 2.56 -13.15 -8.31
C PRO A 3 1.61 -11.95 -8.30
N GLU A 4 1.01 -11.65 -9.45
CA GLU A 4 0.04 -10.55 -9.56
C GLU A 4 -1.18 -10.80 -8.67
N ASN A 5 -1.65 -9.75 -8.00
CA ASN A 5 -2.84 -9.76 -7.13
C ASN A 5 -2.81 -10.77 -5.97
N ASP A 6 -1.62 -11.19 -5.53
CA ASP A 6 -1.43 -12.08 -4.39
C ASP A 6 -0.83 -11.31 -3.20
N GLU A 7 -1.70 -10.85 -2.31
CA GLU A 7 -1.31 -10.07 -1.13
C GLU A 7 -0.52 -10.90 -0.10
N GLU A 8 -0.75 -12.21 -0.02
CA GLU A 8 -0.01 -13.10 0.88
C GLU A 8 1.42 -13.32 0.39
N ALA A 9 1.60 -13.53 -0.92
CA ALA A 9 2.92 -13.60 -1.52
C ALA A 9 3.66 -12.26 -1.41
N LEU A 10 2.95 -11.13 -1.58
CA LEU A 10 3.52 -9.81 -1.37
C LEU A 10 4.02 -9.64 0.08
N LEU A 11 3.20 -10.03 1.07
CA LEU A 11 3.55 -9.99 2.49
C LEU A 11 4.84 -10.77 2.78
N LYS A 12 4.97 -11.99 2.26
CA LYS A 12 6.17 -12.82 2.42
C LYS A 12 7.44 -12.14 1.90
N VAL A 13 7.34 -11.35 0.83
CA VAL A 13 8.49 -10.63 0.28
C VAL A 13 8.78 -9.35 1.07
N VAL A 14 7.76 -8.59 1.46
CA VAL A 14 7.90 -7.36 2.25
C VAL A 14 8.55 -7.62 3.61
N MET A 15 8.34 -8.80 4.21
CA MET A 15 9.04 -9.24 5.43
C MET A 15 10.56 -9.21 5.31
N ASN A 16 11.11 -9.36 4.09
CA ASN A 16 12.54 -9.51 3.86
C ASN A 16 13.18 -8.23 3.28
N GLN A 17 12.43 -7.45 2.50
CA GLN A 17 12.95 -6.26 1.82
C GLN A 17 11.83 -5.33 1.37
N PRO A 18 12.10 -4.03 1.16
CA PRO A 18 11.15 -3.13 0.51
C PRO A 18 10.75 -3.61 -0.89
N VAL A 19 9.49 -3.41 -1.27
CA VAL A 19 8.93 -3.85 -2.56
C VAL A 19 8.33 -2.67 -3.31
N SER A 20 8.74 -2.50 -4.57
CA SER A 20 8.13 -1.51 -5.47
C SER A 20 6.77 -2.01 -5.98
N VAL A 21 5.75 -1.15 -5.89
CA VAL A 21 4.38 -1.43 -6.35
C VAL A 21 3.80 -0.22 -7.07
N VAL A 22 2.69 -0.39 -7.76
CA VAL A 22 1.94 0.69 -8.41
C VAL A 22 0.54 0.76 -7.82
N LEU A 23 0.04 1.96 -7.60
CA LEU A 23 -1.32 2.24 -7.13
C LEU A 23 -1.96 3.38 -7.93
N GLU A 24 -3.25 3.59 -7.71
CA GLU A 24 -3.96 4.78 -8.20
C GLU A 24 -3.65 5.99 -7.30
N GLY A 25 -2.87 6.95 -7.81
CA GLY A 25 -2.43 8.10 -6.99
C GLY A 25 -3.25 9.37 -7.14
N HIS A 26 -4.23 9.40 -8.05
CA HIS A 26 -4.94 10.62 -8.43
C HIS A 26 -6.29 10.81 -7.72
N GLY A 27 -6.75 9.83 -6.94
CA GLY A 27 -7.94 9.95 -6.11
C GLY A 27 -7.81 11.10 -5.11
N ARG A 28 -8.88 11.90 -4.95
CA ARG A 28 -8.88 13.09 -4.07
C ARG A 28 -8.56 12.73 -2.62
N ASP A 29 -9.10 11.61 -2.15
CA ASP A 29 -8.86 11.13 -0.79
C ASP A 29 -7.39 10.78 -0.55
N PHE A 30 -6.70 10.23 -1.56
CA PHE A 30 -5.28 9.91 -1.48
C PHE A 30 -4.41 11.16 -1.49
N GLN A 31 -4.74 12.16 -2.31
CA GLN A 31 -4.00 13.42 -2.40
C GLN A 31 -4.01 14.22 -1.08
N PHE A 32 -5.13 14.21 -0.36
CA PHE A 32 -5.30 14.97 0.89
C PHE A 32 -5.20 14.11 2.15
N TYR A 33 -4.79 12.85 2.01
CA TYR A 33 -4.56 11.95 3.13
C TYR A 33 -3.50 12.52 4.07
N ASN A 34 -3.78 12.52 5.38
CA ASN A 34 -2.91 13.13 6.39
C ASN A 34 -2.75 12.30 7.67
N GLY A 35 -3.22 11.05 7.70
CA GLY A 35 -2.98 10.14 8.81
C GLY A 35 -4.02 9.03 8.95
N ARG A 36 -3.78 8.15 9.94
CA ARG A 36 -4.52 6.89 10.17
C ARG A 36 -4.33 5.88 9.02
N VAL A 37 -4.96 4.71 9.09
CA VAL A 37 -4.96 3.79 7.94
C VAL A 37 -5.85 4.37 6.84
N PHE A 38 -5.34 4.49 5.62
CA PHE A 38 -6.13 4.91 4.48
C PHE A 38 -7.13 3.80 4.12
N THR A 39 -8.42 4.12 4.13
CA THR A 39 -9.53 3.23 3.73
C THR A 39 -10.52 3.97 2.82
N GLY A 40 -10.06 5.02 2.14
CA GLY A 40 -10.85 5.79 1.19
C GLY A 40 -11.02 5.02 -0.13
N ASP A 41 -11.86 5.56 -1.00
CA ASP A 41 -12.09 4.94 -2.31
C ASP A 41 -10.83 4.99 -3.17
N CYS A 42 -10.56 3.89 -3.86
CA CYS A 42 -9.50 3.77 -4.86
C CYS A 42 -9.96 2.91 -6.03
N GLY A 43 -9.47 3.22 -7.22
CA GLY A 43 -9.64 2.47 -8.46
C GLY A 43 -8.39 1.70 -8.88
N ASN A 44 -8.48 1.08 -10.05
CA ASN A 44 -7.40 0.28 -10.65
C ASN A 44 -6.67 1.02 -11.79
N SER A 45 -6.86 2.35 -11.90
CA SER A 45 -6.15 3.18 -12.85
C SER A 45 -4.74 3.48 -12.32
N LEU A 46 -3.88 2.45 -12.40
CA LEU A 46 -2.53 2.45 -11.84
C LEU A 46 -1.70 3.58 -12.46
N SER A 47 -1.36 4.58 -11.65
CA SER A 47 -0.77 5.83 -12.12
C SER A 47 0.43 6.30 -11.31
N HIS A 48 0.70 5.69 -10.15
CA HIS A 48 1.72 6.16 -9.21
C HIS A 48 2.54 4.99 -8.64
N ALA A 49 3.85 5.06 -8.81
CA ALA A 49 4.78 4.06 -8.28
C ALA A 49 5.22 4.44 -6.87
N VAL A 50 5.16 3.48 -5.94
CA VAL A 50 5.53 3.66 -4.54
C VAL A 50 6.33 2.47 -4.03
N THR A 51 6.86 2.57 -2.81
CA THR A 51 7.56 1.46 -2.17
C THR A 51 6.85 1.05 -0.90
N ILE A 52 6.47 -0.21 -0.79
CA ILE A 52 6.06 -0.80 0.49
C ILE A 52 7.32 -1.10 1.29
N VAL A 53 7.39 -0.55 2.50
CA VAL A 53 8.53 -0.67 3.42
C VAL A 53 8.20 -1.43 4.69
N GLY A 54 6.95 -1.84 4.85
CA GLY A 54 6.50 -2.63 5.99
C GLY A 54 4.99 -2.84 5.99
N TYR A 55 4.49 -3.46 7.04
CA TYR A 55 3.07 -3.73 7.26
C TYR A 55 2.80 -3.74 8.77
N GLY A 56 1.54 -3.70 9.15
CA GLY A 56 1.15 -3.82 10.55
C GLY A 56 -0.35 -3.91 10.74
N THR A 57 -0.75 -3.89 12.01
CA THR A 57 -2.15 -3.85 12.43
C THR A 57 -2.33 -2.65 13.34
N SER A 58 -3.32 -1.81 13.04
CA SER A 58 -3.66 -0.66 13.87
C SER A 58 -4.28 -1.09 15.20
N GLU A 59 -4.35 -0.18 16.17
CA GLU A 59 -5.00 -0.43 17.47
C GLU A 59 -6.47 -0.86 17.34
N LYS A 60 -7.11 -0.57 16.21
CA LYS A 60 -8.50 -0.94 15.89
C LYS A 60 -8.62 -2.29 15.16
N GLY A 61 -7.51 -3.02 14.99
CA GLY A 61 -7.49 -4.31 14.30
C GLY A 61 -7.44 -4.22 12.76
N LEU A 62 -7.28 -3.04 12.17
CA LEU A 62 -7.14 -2.89 10.71
C LEU A 62 -5.71 -3.16 10.27
N ASN A 63 -5.52 -4.13 9.37
CA ASN A 63 -4.25 -4.39 8.71
C ASN A 63 -3.92 -3.27 7.71
N TYR A 64 -2.64 -2.91 7.60
CA TYR A 64 -2.19 -1.85 6.70
C TYR A 64 -0.79 -2.11 6.14
N TRP A 65 -0.54 -1.53 4.96
CA TRP A 65 0.78 -1.40 4.37
C TRP A 65 1.41 -0.07 4.78
N LEU A 66 2.69 -0.10 5.15
CA LEU A 66 3.48 1.11 5.32
C LEU A 66 4.13 1.45 3.98
N ILE A 67 3.67 2.54 3.38
CA ILE A 67 4.11 2.98 2.06
C ILE A 67 5.04 4.19 2.21
N LYS A 68 6.23 4.11 1.62
CA LYS A 68 7.09 5.26 1.37
C LYS A 68 6.63 5.94 0.08
N ASN A 69 6.03 7.11 0.22
CA ASN A 69 5.80 8.03 -0.89
C ASN A 69 7.11 8.77 -1.23
N SER A 70 7.20 9.32 -2.46
CA SER A 70 8.43 9.93 -3.00
C SER A 70 8.88 11.18 -2.26
#